data_AF-A0A9E4S131-F1
#
_entry.id   AF-A0A9E4S131-F1
#
_cell.length_a   1.000
_cell.length_b   1.000
_cell.length_c   1.000
_cell.angle_alpha   90.00
_cell.angle_beta   90.00
_cell.angle_gamma   90.00
#
_symmetry.space_group_name_H-M   'P 1'
#
loop_
_entity.id
_entity.type
_entity.pdbx_description
1 polymer ?
#
loop_
_entity_poly.entity_id
_entity_poly.type
_entity_poly.pdbx_seq_one_letter_code
_entity_poly.pdbx_strand_id
1 'polypeptide(L)'
;MKKHFVILTGLLVMAFMVGACATATTDEPAPPPAGDEPAPPPAAEEPTEEPAGCMYKIGFVTDVGQLNDQSFNEAGWNGVLAAVDELGLAEECFGFIETSDSADYIPNIESFISEGFGIIVTSGFAMGAATHQSGIDNPDIFYIGTDQTQTDADFNPEPLDNVAGLIFHEDVSGFLAGALAGLMTESNVVGGVYGCPFIPPVARFEVGYRNGAKYVNPDVEVLNVYHPGSLDVCFTDPEFAAETADTLIAEGADVIFGAGGLTGNGALIAACNKGVKVIGVDVDQYLTLPETQDCILSSATKGLTSDVKALIIASTDGTFPGGEVFGPAVLAPFHNFEDVIPQDVKDQLAEISDMIDSGEIDPCAPFEGSNEGTFCTPVTP
;
A
#
# COMPACT_ATOMS: atom_id res chain seq x y z
N MET A 1 -31.09 -33.46 19.69
CA MET A 1 -31.23 -34.83 20.25
C MET A 1 -29.87 -35.52 20.21
N LYS A 2 -29.55 -36.25 21.27
CA LYS A 2 -28.25 -36.87 21.62
C LYS A 2 -27.76 -37.97 20.64
N LYS A 3 -26.44 -37.95 20.40
CA LYS A 3 -25.45 -39.07 20.48
C LYS A 3 -25.60 -40.20 19.41
N HIS A 4 -24.58 -40.90 18.88
CA HIS A 4 -23.28 -41.39 19.36
C HIS A 4 -22.41 -41.79 18.15
N PHE A 5 -21.08 -41.61 18.21
CA PHE A 5 -20.12 -42.41 17.43
C PHE A 5 -19.19 -43.15 18.40
N VAL A 6 -19.02 -44.45 18.18
CA VAL A 6 -18.35 -45.41 19.07
C VAL A 6 -16.95 -45.71 18.52
N ILE A 7 -15.98 -45.67 19.43
CA ILE A 7 -14.59 -46.09 19.27
C ILE A 7 -14.52 -47.63 19.30
N LEU A 8 -13.69 -48.25 18.46
CA LEU A 8 -13.05 -49.53 18.84
C LEU A 8 -11.64 -49.68 18.25
N THR A 9 -10.72 -49.95 19.17
CA THR A 9 -9.28 -50.17 19.09
C THR A 9 -8.91 -51.56 18.57
N GLY A 10 -7.72 -51.72 18.01
CA GLY A 10 -7.14 -53.03 17.69
C GLY A 10 -5.64 -52.98 17.36
N LEU A 11 -4.80 -52.99 18.39
CA LEU A 11 -3.35 -53.21 18.34
C LEU A 11 -3.04 -54.69 18.01
N LEU A 12 -2.02 -54.96 17.19
CA LEU A 12 -1.17 -56.14 17.38
C LEU A 12 0.26 -55.92 16.85
N VAL A 13 1.23 -56.13 17.73
CA VAL A 13 2.69 -56.08 17.53
C VAL A 13 3.20 -57.53 17.56
N MET A 14 4.14 -57.91 16.68
CA MET A 14 5.10 -59.01 16.94
C MET A 14 6.34 -58.98 16.01
N ALA A 15 7.39 -58.34 16.52
CA ALA A 15 8.77 -58.84 16.75
C ALA A 15 9.42 -60.02 15.97
N PHE A 16 10.62 -59.70 15.44
CA PHE A 16 11.93 -60.40 15.48
C PHE A 16 12.20 -61.72 14.72
N MET A 17 13.28 -61.73 13.91
CA MET A 17 14.48 -62.58 14.13
C MET A 17 15.69 -62.16 13.26
N VAL A 18 16.89 -62.33 13.83
CA VAL A 18 18.22 -61.90 13.35
C VAL A 18 19.10 -63.13 13.06
N GLY A 19 19.90 -63.06 11.98
CA GLY A 19 21.32 -63.47 11.92
C GLY A 19 21.72 -64.93 11.60
N ALA A 20 22.57 -65.12 10.57
CA ALA A 20 23.99 -65.53 10.69
C ALA A 20 24.58 -66.15 9.40
N CYS A 21 25.91 -66.00 9.25
CA CYS A 21 26.79 -66.15 8.09
C CYS A 21 27.09 -67.58 7.59
N ALA A 22 27.62 -67.71 6.34
CA ALA A 22 28.93 -68.31 6.01
C ALA A 22 29.21 -68.41 4.49
N THR A 23 30.49 -68.27 4.13
CA THR A 23 31.14 -68.15 2.81
C THR A 23 31.58 -69.48 2.17
N ALA A 24 31.71 -69.54 0.84
CA ALA A 24 32.75 -70.31 0.12
C ALA A 24 32.94 -69.82 -1.34
N THR A 25 34.21 -69.75 -1.76
CA THR A 25 34.79 -69.23 -3.03
C THR A 25 35.16 -70.33 -4.04
N THR A 26 35.09 -70.03 -5.35
CA THR A 26 35.98 -70.49 -6.47
C THR A 26 35.58 -69.72 -7.75
N ASP A 27 36.39 -68.80 -8.30
CA ASP A 27 37.56 -68.91 -9.20
C ASP A 27 37.19 -68.82 -10.71
N GLU A 28 37.38 -67.64 -11.31
CA GLU A 28 37.51 -67.43 -12.77
C GLU A 28 38.57 -66.33 -13.04
N PRO A 29 39.46 -66.47 -14.05
CA PRO A 29 40.68 -65.67 -14.14
C PRO A 29 40.50 -64.31 -14.83
N ALA A 30 41.30 -63.34 -14.38
CA ALA A 30 41.29 -61.94 -14.81
C ALA A 30 41.94 -61.66 -16.19
N PRO A 31 41.48 -60.63 -16.92
CA PRO A 31 42.18 -60.07 -18.08
C PRO A 31 43.37 -59.16 -17.66
N PRO A 32 44.33 -58.89 -18.56
CA PRO A 32 45.60 -58.22 -18.25
C PRO A 32 45.45 -56.71 -17.96
N PRO A 33 46.42 -56.06 -17.29
CA PRO A 33 46.28 -54.69 -16.83
C PRO A 33 46.41 -53.68 -17.99
N ALA A 34 45.42 -52.80 -18.12
CA ALA A 34 45.57 -51.53 -18.83
C ALA A 34 46.13 -50.49 -17.85
N GLY A 35 47.07 -49.69 -18.32
CA GLY A 35 47.92 -48.82 -17.50
C GLY A 35 47.20 -47.72 -16.74
N ASP A 36 47.84 -47.30 -15.65
CA ASP A 36 47.48 -46.16 -14.81
C ASP A 36 47.38 -44.88 -15.66
N GLU A 37 46.15 -44.41 -15.87
CA GLU A 37 45.87 -43.02 -16.22
C GLU A 37 45.36 -42.35 -14.93
N PRO A 38 46.02 -41.29 -14.42
CA PRO A 38 45.61 -40.67 -13.17
C PRO A 38 44.22 -40.04 -13.34
N ALA A 39 43.34 -40.32 -12.37
CA ALA A 39 42.02 -39.68 -12.28
C ALA A 39 42.18 -38.15 -12.28
N PRO A 40 41.30 -37.40 -12.99
CA PRO A 40 41.30 -35.95 -12.91
C PRO A 40 41.08 -35.54 -11.44
N PRO A 41 41.76 -34.48 -10.96
CA PRO A 41 41.55 -33.99 -9.61
C PRO A 41 40.07 -33.63 -9.42
N PRO A 42 39.51 -33.82 -8.21
CA PRO A 42 38.16 -33.36 -7.91
C PRO A 42 38.07 -31.87 -8.27
N ALA A 43 36.98 -31.51 -8.96
CA ALA A 43 36.66 -30.12 -9.21
C ALA A 43 36.70 -29.38 -7.87
N ALA A 44 37.46 -28.28 -7.82
CA ALA A 44 37.42 -27.40 -6.67
C ALA A 44 35.96 -26.97 -6.48
N GLU A 45 35.38 -27.34 -5.35
CA GLU A 45 34.15 -26.70 -4.88
C GLU A 45 34.47 -25.20 -4.83
N GLU A 46 33.77 -24.42 -5.66
CA GLU A 46 33.78 -22.98 -5.49
C GLU A 46 33.37 -22.69 -4.05
N PRO A 47 34.05 -21.75 -3.36
CA PRO A 47 33.66 -21.40 -2.02
C PRO A 47 32.21 -20.94 -2.09
N THR A 48 31.31 -21.68 -1.45
CA THR A 48 30.01 -21.15 -1.05
C THR A 48 30.34 -19.89 -0.25
N GLU A 49 30.11 -18.72 -0.83
CA GLU A 49 30.07 -17.49 -0.05
C GLU A 49 29.08 -17.76 1.08
N GLU A 50 29.57 -17.73 2.33
CA GLU A 50 28.67 -17.56 3.45
C GLU A 50 27.85 -16.29 3.14
N PRO A 51 26.52 -16.30 3.31
CA PRO A 51 25.74 -15.10 3.08
C PRO A 51 26.37 -14.00 3.91
N ALA A 52 26.90 -12.98 3.22
CA ALA A 52 27.37 -11.79 3.89
C ALA A 52 26.17 -11.27 4.69
N GLY A 53 26.29 -11.26 6.03
CA GLY A 53 25.17 -10.87 6.89
C GLY A 53 24.57 -9.55 6.41
N CYS A 54 23.25 -9.40 6.56
CA CYS A 54 22.51 -8.24 6.08
C CYS A 54 23.19 -6.93 6.49
N MET A 55 23.64 -6.14 5.50
CA MET A 55 24.19 -4.81 5.75
C MET A 55 23.12 -3.90 6.36
N TYR A 56 21.89 -4.02 5.86
CA TYR A 56 20.69 -3.39 6.37
C TYR A 56 19.57 -4.41 6.43
N LYS A 57 18.66 -4.24 7.38
CA LYS A 57 17.43 -5.04 7.47
C LYS A 57 16.21 -4.12 7.46
N ILE A 58 15.28 -4.37 6.54
CA ILE A 58 14.12 -3.49 6.27
C ILE A 58 12.81 -4.22 6.55
N GLY A 59 12.07 -3.73 7.54
CA GLY A 59 10.77 -4.28 7.93
C GLY A 59 9.66 -3.40 7.38
N PHE A 60 8.55 -4.01 6.97
CA PHE A 60 7.35 -3.30 6.54
C PHE A 60 6.15 -3.80 7.35
N VAL A 61 5.45 -2.90 8.04
CA VAL A 61 4.24 -3.23 8.79
C VAL A 61 3.08 -2.47 8.18
N THR A 62 2.04 -3.17 7.75
CA THR A 62 0.81 -2.51 7.30
C THR A 62 0.02 -1.98 8.49
N ASP A 63 -0.77 -0.93 8.26
CA ASP A 63 -1.99 -0.69 9.05
C ASP A 63 -2.96 -1.89 8.86
N VAL A 64 -4.19 -1.83 9.40
CA VAL A 64 -5.17 -2.88 9.12
C VAL A 64 -5.47 -2.90 7.62
N GLY A 65 -5.11 -4.00 6.97
CA GLY A 65 -5.15 -4.11 5.52
C GLY A 65 -4.41 -5.33 5.00
N GLN A 66 -4.32 -5.40 3.68
CA GLN A 66 -3.61 -6.46 2.96
C GLN A 66 -2.54 -5.83 2.07
N LEU A 67 -1.43 -6.53 1.91
CA LEU A 67 -0.30 -6.10 1.09
C LEU A 67 -0.66 -6.01 -0.39
N ASN A 68 -1.57 -6.86 -0.87
CA ASN A 68 -2.01 -6.95 -2.27
C ASN A 68 -3.30 -6.16 -2.54
N ASP A 69 -3.42 -4.98 -1.93
CA ASP A 69 -4.58 -4.09 -2.09
C ASP A 69 -4.63 -3.36 -3.44
N GLN A 70 -3.64 -3.57 -4.32
CA GLN A 70 -3.51 -2.91 -5.62
C GLN A 70 -3.46 -1.37 -5.53
N SER A 71 -3.15 -0.85 -4.34
CA SER A 71 -3.21 0.58 -4.02
C SER A 71 -2.13 0.93 -3.00
N PHE A 72 -2.52 1.23 -1.76
CA PHE A 72 -1.70 1.91 -0.77
C PHE A 72 -0.58 1.02 -0.19
N ASN A 73 -0.92 -0.15 0.36
CA ASN A 73 0.06 -1.02 1.01
C ASN A 73 0.98 -1.68 -0.01
N GLU A 74 0.43 -2.08 -1.16
CA GLU A 74 1.22 -2.66 -2.24
C GLU A 74 2.26 -1.66 -2.76
N ALA A 75 1.88 -0.39 -2.91
CA ALA A 75 2.79 0.66 -3.35
C ALA A 75 3.93 0.92 -2.37
N GLY A 76 3.64 0.95 -1.07
CA GLY A 76 4.66 1.09 -0.03
C GLY A 76 5.64 -0.09 -0.04
N TRP A 77 5.11 -1.31 -0.15
CA TRP A 77 5.93 -2.51 -0.25
C TRP A 77 6.78 -2.56 -1.53
N ASN A 78 6.22 -2.15 -2.67
CA ASN A 78 6.97 -2.01 -3.91
C ASN A 78 8.11 -0.98 -3.76
N GLY A 79 7.95 0.05 -2.93
CA GLY A 79 9.03 0.97 -2.55
C GLY A 79 10.16 0.27 -1.79
N VAL A 80 9.81 -0.60 -0.83
CA VAL A 80 10.77 -1.46 -0.12
C VAL A 80 11.51 -2.37 -1.09
N LEU A 81 10.79 -3.08 -1.96
CA LEU A 81 11.38 -3.99 -2.94
C LEU A 81 12.33 -3.25 -3.90
N ALA A 82 11.96 -2.05 -4.34
CA ALA A 82 12.79 -1.24 -5.21
C ALA A 82 14.07 -0.72 -4.52
N ALA A 83 14.02 -0.47 -3.20
CA ALA A 83 15.21 -0.14 -2.42
C ALA A 83 16.10 -1.36 -2.17
N VAL A 84 15.51 -2.52 -1.88
CA VAL A 84 16.19 -3.81 -1.72
C VAL A 84 16.99 -4.18 -2.97
N ASP A 85 16.38 -4.04 -4.15
CA ASP A 85 17.04 -4.29 -5.44
C ASP A 85 18.24 -3.35 -5.65
N GLU A 86 18.05 -2.05 -5.38
CA GLU A 86 19.12 -1.04 -5.53
C GLU A 86 20.29 -1.25 -4.55
N LEU A 87 19.98 -1.67 -3.33
CA LEU A 87 20.98 -1.96 -2.28
C LEU A 87 21.60 -3.36 -2.40
N GLY A 88 21.06 -4.23 -3.27
CA GLY A 88 21.51 -5.60 -3.44
C GLY A 88 21.32 -6.47 -2.19
N LEU A 89 20.22 -6.27 -1.46
CA LEU A 89 19.92 -7.01 -0.22
C LEU A 89 19.35 -8.41 -0.52
N ALA A 90 19.75 -9.40 0.28
CA ALA A 90 19.24 -10.76 0.19
C ALA A 90 17.83 -10.90 0.80
N GLU A 91 17.11 -11.98 0.46
CA GLU A 91 15.72 -12.22 0.88
C GLU A 91 15.54 -12.22 2.41
N GLU A 92 16.53 -12.68 3.17
CA GLU A 92 16.50 -12.67 4.64
C GLU A 92 16.67 -11.27 5.27
N CYS A 93 16.97 -10.25 4.46
CA CYS A 93 17.24 -8.89 4.90
C CYS A 93 16.04 -7.97 4.80
N PHE A 94 14.89 -8.45 4.34
CA PHE A 94 13.67 -7.68 4.32
C PHE A 94 12.47 -8.57 4.57
N GLY A 95 11.39 -7.99 5.08
CA GLY A 95 10.18 -8.73 5.40
C GLY A 95 9.02 -7.80 5.64
N PHE A 96 7.82 -8.36 5.62
CA PHE A 96 6.60 -7.64 5.92
C PHE A 96 5.74 -8.37 6.95
N ILE A 97 4.90 -7.62 7.64
CA ILE A 97 3.82 -8.12 8.50
C ILE A 97 2.53 -7.41 8.08
N GLU A 98 1.52 -8.20 7.70
CA GLU A 98 0.17 -7.72 7.49
C GLU A 98 -0.55 -7.67 8.84
N THR A 99 -1.07 -6.50 9.21
CA THR A 99 -1.82 -6.30 10.45
C THR A 99 -3.30 -6.57 10.23
N SER A 100 -3.92 -7.38 11.08
CA SER A 100 -5.36 -7.63 11.06
C SER A 100 -6.13 -6.88 12.14
N ASP A 101 -5.48 -6.52 13.25
CA ASP A 101 -6.08 -5.78 14.36
C ASP A 101 -5.12 -4.67 14.81
N SER A 102 -5.65 -3.46 15.00
CA SER A 102 -4.88 -2.30 15.48
C SER A 102 -4.15 -2.54 16.82
N ALA A 103 -4.61 -3.49 17.64
CA ALA A 103 -3.92 -3.88 18.87
C ALA A 103 -2.54 -4.50 18.62
N ASP A 104 -2.28 -4.99 17.40
CA ASP A 104 -1.05 -5.68 17.03
C ASP A 104 0.03 -4.75 16.43
N TYR A 105 -0.23 -3.44 16.24
CA TYR A 105 0.79 -2.53 15.69
C TYR A 105 2.10 -2.54 16.48
N ILE A 106 2.02 -2.37 17.81
CA ILE A 106 3.21 -2.37 18.68
C ILE A 106 3.91 -3.75 18.65
N PRO A 107 3.22 -4.88 18.89
CA PRO A 107 3.82 -6.21 18.73
C PRO A 107 4.50 -6.46 17.37
N ASN A 108 3.92 -5.97 16.27
CA ASN A 108 4.47 -6.16 14.92
C ASN A 108 5.76 -5.36 14.72
N ILE A 109 5.79 -4.10 15.17
CA ILE A 109 7.00 -3.27 15.17
C ILE A 109 8.10 -3.92 16.04
N GLU A 110 7.75 -4.36 17.26
CA GLU A 110 8.67 -5.02 18.18
C GLU A 110 9.24 -6.33 17.64
N SER A 111 8.50 -7.08 16.82
CA SER A 111 9.01 -8.28 16.15
C SER A 111 10.25 -7.94 15.31
N PHE A 112 10.14 -6.93 14.45
CA PHE A 112 11.26 -6.48 13.61
C PHE A 112 12.43 -5.96 14.44
N ILE A 113 12.18 -5.19 15.50
CA ILE A 113 13.23 -4.72 16.42
C ILE A 113 13.98 -5.92 17.03
N SER A 114 13.24 -6.92 17.51
CA SER A 114 13.83 -8.12 18.14
C SER A 114 14.66 -8.96 17.17
N GLU A 115 14.37 -8.88 15.88
CA GLU A 115 15.09 -9.57 14.80
C GLU A 115 16.26 -8.74 14.21
N GLY A 116 16.50 -7.56 14.78
CA GLY A 116 17.62 -6.67 14.43
C GLY A 116 17.38 -5.86 13.16
N PHE A 117 16.12 -5.54 12.84
CA PHE A 117 15.79 -4.64 11.75
C PHE A 117 16.09 -3.19 12.13
N GLY A 118 16.85 -2.50 11.28
CA GLY A 118 17.31 -1.12 11.53
C GLY A 118 16.54 -0.06 10.75
N ILE A 119 15.67 -0.48 9.82
CA ILE A 119 14.76 0.38 9.06
C ILE A 119 13.37 -0.26 9.13
N ILE A 120 12.37 0.47 9.62
CA ILE A 120 11.00 -0.01 9.74
C ILE A 120 10.06 0.97 9.05
N VAL A 121 9.39 0.50 7.99
CA VAL A 121 8.31 1.22 7.33
C VAL A 121 6.99 0.83 7.99
N THR A 122 6.20 1.81 8.43
CA THR A 122 4.85 1.60 8.96
C THR A 122 3.86 2.31 8.05
N SER A 123 2.98 1.54 7.40
CA SER A 123 2.17 2.01 6.28
C SER A 123 0.73 2.30 6.72
N GLY A 124 0.45 3.56 7.08
CA GLY A 124 -0.91 4.05 7.35
C GLY A 124 -1.02 4.95 8.59
N PHE A 125 -2.00 5.84 8.56
CA PHE A 125 -2.22 6.86 9.60
C PHE A 125 -2.43 6.28 11.00
N ALA A 126 -3.19 5.18 11.15
CA ALA A 126 -3.58 4.70 12.48
C ALA A 126 -2.40 4.14 13.28
N MET A 127 -1.28 3.86 12.62
CA MET A 127 -0.04 3.42 13.25
C MET A 127 0.78 4.56 13.86
N GLY A 128 0.48 5.83 13.55
CA GLY A 128 1.34 6.98 13.87
C GLY A 128 1.79 7.06 15.33
N ALA A 129 0.88 6.86 16.28
CA ALA A 129 1.22 6.89 17.71
C ALA A 129 2.18 5.75 18.12
N ALA A 130 2.01 4.55 17.54
CA ALA A 130 2.88 3.41 17.81
C ALA A 130 4.27 3.60 17.19
N THR A 131 4.32 4.10 15.95
CA THR A 131 5.58 4.44 15.25
C THR A 131 6.36 5.51 16.00
N HIS A 132 5.68 6.59 16.38
CA HIS A 132 6.29 7.71 17.11
C HIS A 132 6.88 7.27 18.45
N GLN A 133 6.11 6.52 19.25
CA GLN A 133 6.59 5.99 20.53
C GLN A 133 7.78 5.03 20.34
N SER A 134 7.74 4.16 19.33
CA SER A 134 8.86 3.26 19.02
C SER A 134 10.12 4.03 18.60
N GLY A 135 9.96 5.13 17.84
CA GLY A 135 11.05 6.04 17.49
C GLY A 135 11.73 6.68 18.70
N ILE A 136 10.95 7.09 19.72
CA ILE A 136 11.47 7.58 21.00
C ILE A 136 12.28 6.50 21.73
N ASP A 137 11.72 5.30 21.80
CA ASP A 137 12.31 4.20 22.58
C ASP A 137 13.55 3.58 21.90
N ASN A 138 13.67 3.73 20.57
CA ASN A 138 14.73 3.11 19.75
C ASN A 138 15.40 4.13 18.81
N PRO A 139 16.21 5.07 19.33
CA PRO A 139 16.80 6.16 18.54
C PRO A 139 17.82 5.72 17.48
N ASP A 140 18.29 4.47 17.54
CA ASP A 140 19.22 3.89 16.55
C ASP A 140 18.51 3.23 15.35
N ILE A 141 17.17 3.18 15.35
CA ILE A 141 16.34 2.62 14.27
C ILE A 141 15.68 3.77 13.50
N PHE A 142 15.68 3.67 12.17
CA PHE A 142 14.97 4.60 11.30
C PHE A 142 13.55 4.13 11.03
N TYR A 143 12.59 5.04 11.13
CA TYR A 143 11.17 4.77 10.89
C TYR A 143 10.63 5.63 9.75
N ILE A 144 9.90 5.02 8.83
CA ILE A 144 9.21 5.69 7.73
C ILE A 144 7.71 5.48 7.91
N GLY A 145 7.02 6.51 8.37
CA GLY A 145 5.58 6.50 8.63
C GLY A 145 4.79 7.08 7.47
N THR A 146 4.17 6.24 6.64
CA THR A 146 3.32 6.70 5.54
C THR A 146 1.97 7.20 6.06
N ASP A 147 1.55 8.39 5.63
CA ASP A 147 0.36 9.11 6.10
C ASP A 147 0.41 9.46 7.60
N GLN A 148 1.60 9.57 8.20
CA GLN A 148 1.78 9.82 9.64
C GLN A 148 2.44 11.18 9.90
N THR A 149 1.72 12.10 10.55
CA THR A 149 2.28 13.38 10.98
C THR A 149 3.21 13.17 12.17
N GLN A 150 4.22 14.03 12.29
CA GLN A 150 5.18 13.94 13.39
C GLN A 150 4.68 14.71 14.62
N THR A 151 3.75 14.08 15.32
CA THR A 151 3.06 14.65 16.48
C THR A 151 3.01 13.67 17.65
N ASP A 152 2.90 14.21 18.86
CA ASP A 152 2.58 13.41 20.04
C ASP A 152 1.14 12.84 20.00
N ALA A 153 0.76 12.06 21.00
CA ALA A 153 -0.58 11.46 21.10
C ALA A 153 -1.72 12.47 21.25
N ASP A 154 -1.41 13.72 21.60
CA ASP A 154 -2.35 14.84 21.71
C ASP A 154 -2.33 15.73 20.45
N PHE A 155 -1.67 15.29 19.36
CA PHE A 155 -1.48 16.01 18.10
C PHE A 155 -0.66 17.31 18.20
N ASN A 156 0.19 17.46 19.22
CA ASN A 156 1.17 18.55 19.24
C ASN A 156 2.39 18.18 18.39
N PRO A 157 2.96 19.09 17.58
CA PRO A 157 4.17 18.82 16.82
C PRO A 157 5.32 18.35 17.71
N GLU A 158 5.86 17.17 17.41
CA GLU A 158 7.00 16.57 18.10
C GLU A 158 7.86 15.80 17.07
N PRO A 159 8.60 16.49 16.19
CA PRO A 159 9.44 15.81 15.20
C PRO A 159 10.61 15.07 15.85
N LEU A 160 10.90 13.86 15.34
CA LEU A 160 12.03 13.03 15.74
C LEU A 160 13.04 12.88 14.60
N ASP A 161 14.33 12.94 14.92
CA ASP A 161 15.41 12.86 13.92
C ASP A 161 15.46 11.49 13.20
N ASN A 162 14.95 10.43 13.82
CA ASN A 162 14.94 9.06 13.30
C ASN A 162 13.58 8.61 12.75
N VAL A 163 12.58 9.51 12.69
CA VAL A 163 11.25 9.20 12.15
C VAL A 163 10.90 10.19 11.05
N ALA A 164 10.70 9.69 9.84
CA ALA A 164 10.15 10.45 8.73
C ALA A 164 8.65 10.20 8.64
N GLY A 165 7.84 11.24 8.85
CA GLY A 165 6.42 11.23 8.55
C GLY A 165 6.20 11.59 7.09
N LEU A 166 5.92 10.60 6.25
CA LEU A 166 5.66 10.78 4.83
C LEU A 166 4.20 11.20 4.62
N ILE A 167 3.99 12.49 4.33
CA ILE A 167 2.68 13.13 4.18
C ILE A 167 2.44 13.54 2.72
N PHE A 168 1.17 13.54 2.31
CA PHE A 168 0.75 13.99 1.00
C PHE A 168 -0.34 15.07 1.12
N HIS A 169 -0.51 15.82 0.04
CA HIS A 169 -1.63 16.75 -0.12
C HIS A 169 -2.77 16.08 -0.89
N GLU A 170 -3.49 15.17 -0.25
CA GLU A 170 -4.60 14.44 -0.89
C GLU A 170 -5.75 15.35 -1.30
N ASP A 171 -5.87 16.50 -0.65
CA ASP A 171 -6.77 17.58 -1.03
C ASP A 171 -6.42 18.16 -2.40
N VAL A 172 -5.13 18.30 -2.73
CA VAL A 172 -4.68 18.80 -4.04
C VAL A 172 -5.01 17.81 -5.15
N SER A 173 -4.59 16.54 -5.02
CA SER A 173 -4.87 15.52 -6.04
C SER A 173 -6.36 15.18 -6.10
N GLY A 174 -7.05 15.17 -4.96
CA GLY A 174 -8.50 15.09 -4.86
C GLY A 174 -9.20 16.24 -5.59
N PHE A 175 -8.73 17.48 -5.45
CA PHE A 175 -9.28 18.63 -6.15
C PHE A 175 -9.16 18.50 -7.66
N LEU A 176 -7.99 18.09 -8.15
CA LEU A 176 -7.81 17.85 -9.58
C LEU A 176 -8.70 16.71 -10.08
N ALA A 177 -8.88 15.63 -9.31
CA ALA A 177 -9.83 14.56 -9.63
C ALA A 177 -11.28 15.06 -9.68
N GLY A 178 -11.66 15.91 -8.74
CA GLY A 178 -12.97 16.56 -8.70
C GLY A 178 -13.21 17.44 -9.91
N ALA A 179 -12.24 18.30 -10.25
CA ALA A 179 -12.28 19.16 -11.42
C ALA A 179 -12.40 18.33 -12.70
N LEU A 180 -11.64 17.24 -12.83
CA LEU A 180 -11.77 16.31 -13.94
C LEU A 180 -13.19 15.71 -14.02
N ALA A 181 -13.74 15.24 -12.90
CA ALA A 181 -15.10 14.70 -12.86
C ALA A 181 -16.17 15.74 -13.23
N GLY A 182 -16.08 16.96 -12.70
CA GLY A 182 -17.02 18.05 -12.96
C GLY A 182 -16.98 18.57 -14.40
N LEU A 183 -15.82 18.48 -15.07
CA LEU A 183 -15.64 18.81 -16.48
C LEU A 183 -16.09 17.69 -17.43
N MET A 184 -16.04 16.44 -16.97
CA MET A 184 -16.34 15.25 -17.78
C MET A 184 -17.76 14.71 -17.60
N THR A 185 -18.46 15.06 -16.52
CA THR A 185 -19.85 14.62 -16.27
C THR A 185 -20.81 15.16 -17.35
N GLU A 186 -21.70 14.30 -17.82
CA GLU A 186 -22.80 14.62 -18.72
C GLU A 186 -24.13 14.78 -17.95
N SER A 187 -24.25 14.15 -16.78
CA SER A 187 -25.46 14.16 -15.94
C SER A 187 -25.51 15.30 -14.94
N ASN A 188 -24.38 15.99 -14.69
CA ASN A 188 -24.17 16.88 -13.55
C ASN A 188 -24.32 16.18 -12.19
N VAL A 189 -24.12 14.86 -12.13
CA VAL A 189 -24.07 14.11 -10.88
C VAL A 189 -22.79 13.28 -10.88
N VAL A 190 -21.97 13.44 -9.85
CA VAL A 190 -20.75 12.66 -9.65
C VAL A 190 -20.78 12.04 -8.26
N GLY A 191 -20.14 10.89 -8.11
CA GLY A 191 -20.16 10.12 -6.87
C GLY A 191 -18.77 9.85 -6.32
N GLY A 192 -18.67 9.69 -5.01
CA GLY A 192 -17.46 9.25 -4.32
C GLY A 192 -17.77 8.17 -3.30
N VAL A 193 -16.98 7.09 -3.29
CA VAL A 193 -17.06 6.02 -2.31
C VAL A 193 -15.75 5.96 -1.53
N TYR A 194 -15.84 6.17 -0.22
CA TYR A 194 -14.69 6.40 0.65
C TYR A 194 -14.56 5.33 1.73
N GLY A 195 -13.33 5.14 2.23
CA GLY A 195 -13.05 4.31 3.40
C GLY A 195 -13.54 4.93 4.71
N CYS A 196 -12.72 4.89 5.75
CA CYS A 196 -13.09 5.41 7.06
C CYS A 196 -13.20 6.95 7.11
N PRO A 197 -14.29 7.52 7.68
CA PRO A 197 -14.50 8.98 7.73
C PRO A 197 -13.60 9.72 8.73
N PHE A 198 -12.94 8.99 9.63
CA PHE A 198 -12.06 9.52 10.68
C PHE A 198 -10.57 9.43 10.32
N ILE A 199 -10.24 9.02 9.10
CA ILE A 199 -8.86 8.94 8.59
C ILE A 199 -8.57 10.22 7.78
N PRO A 200 -7.64 11.08 8.22
CA PRO A 200 -7.42 12.38 7.60
C PRO A 200 -7.14 12.36 6.09
N PRO A 201 -6.25 11.49 5.57
CA PRO A 201 -6.04 11.35 4.12
C PRO A 201 -7.33 11.15 3.32
N VAL A 202 -8.22 10.27 3.80
CA VAL A 202 -9.51 9.99 3.13
C VAL A 202 -10.41 11.22 3.15
N ALA A 203 -10.43 11.93 4.28
CA ALA A 203 -11.21 13.16 4.41
C ALA A 203 -10.70 14.28 3.48
N ARG A 204 -9.38 14.39 3.30
CA ARG A 204 -8.77 15.34 2.36
C ARG A 204 -9.10 15.03 0.90
N PHE A 205 -9.04 13.75 0.50
CA PHE A 205 -9.49 13.33 -0.83
C PHE A 205 -10.95 13.72 -1.09
N GLU A 206 -11.86 13.47 -0.14
CA GLU A 206 -13.28 13.80 -0.26
C GLU A 206 -13.52 15.31 -0.42
N VAL A 207 -12.86 16.11 0.42
CA VAL A 207 -12.99 17.57 0.39
C VAL A 207 -12.45 18.11 -0.92
N GLY A 208 -11.25 17.69 -1.32
CA GLY A 208 -10.65 18.05 -2.60
C GLY A 208 -11.60 17.70 -3.74
N TYR A 209 -12.04 16.45 -3.83
CA TYR A 209 -12.93 15.97 -4.90
C TYR A 209 -14.20 16.80 -5.03
N ARG A 210 -14.88 17.06 -3.91
CA ARG A 210 -16.09 17.89 -3.92
C ARG A 210 -15.78 19.33 -4.35
N ASN A 211 -14.75 19.94 -3.79
CA ASN A 211 -14.39 21.33 -4.06
C ASN A 211 -13.98 21.53 -5.52
N GLY A 212 -13.17 20.62 -6.07
CA GLY A 212 -12.76 20.65 -7.47
C GLY A 212 -13.93 20.52 -8.43
N ALA A 213 -14.84 19.57 -8.17
CA ALA A 213 -16.04 19.38 -9.00
C ALA A 213 -16.93 20.63 -8.99
N LYS A 214 -17.16 21.21 -7.80
CA LYS A 214 -17.95 22.43 -7.64
C LYS A 214 -17.28 23.68 -8.19
N TYR A 215 -15.95 23.73 -8.20
CA TYR A 215 -15.19 24.86 -8.73
C TYR A 215 -15.41 25.01 -10.24
N VAL A 216 -15.26 23.92 -10.99
CA VAL A 216 -15.43 23.92 -12.46
C VAL A 216 -16.89 23.87 -12.89
N ASN A 217 -17.76 23.26 -12.08
CA ASN A 217 -19.17 23.07 -12.36
C ASN A 217 -20.01 23.35 -11.09
N PRO A 218 -20.43 24.62 -10.87
CA PRO A 218 -21.19 24.99 -9.66
C PRO A 218 -22.51 24.23 -9.49
N ASP A 219 -23.10 23.76 -10.59
CA ASP A 219 -24.38 23.07 -10.63
C ASP A 219 -24.26 21.55 -10.38
N VAL A 220 -23.04 20.98 -10.38
CA VAL A 220 -22.84 19.52 -10.19
C VAL A 220 -23.31 19.05 -8.82
N GLU A 221 -24.07 17.97 -8.73
CA GLU A 221 -24.38 17.28 -7.49
C GLU A 221 -23.27 16.28 -7.17
N VAL A 222 -22.72 16.34 -5.94
CA VAL A 222 -21.64 15.46 -5.50
C VAL A 222 -22.18 14.54 -4.40
N LEU A 223 -22.28 13.25 -4.71
CA LEU A 223 -22.81 12.21 -3.83
C LEU A 223 -21.66 11.43 -3.18
N ASN A 224 -21.22 11.88 -2.00
CA ASN A 224 -20.12 11.26 -1.27
C ASN A 224 -20.64 10.32 -0.17
N VAL A 225 -20.13 9.09 -0.13
CA VAL A 225 -20.51 8.07 0.85
C VAL A 225 -19.27 7.43 1.47
N TYR A 226 -19.15 7.53 2.79
CA TYR A 226 -18.13 6.83 3.56
C TYR A 226 -18.63 5.44 3.99
N HIS A 227 -17.69 4.50 4.09
CA HIS A 227 -17.96 3.23 4.73
C HIS A 227 -18.32 3.43 6.23
N PRO A 228 -19.42 2.83 6.73
CA PRO A 228 -19.90 3.09 8.09
C PRO A 228 -19.21 2.25 9.18
N GLY A 229 -18.42 1.25 8.78
CA GLY A 229 -17.67 0.35 9.67
C GLY A 229 -16.46 0.99 10.34
N SER A 230 -15.86 0.24 11.25
CA SER A 230 -14.61 0.57 11.93
C SER A 230 -13.38 0.32 11.05
N LEU A 231 -12.20 0.69 11.56
CA LEU A 231 -10.91 0.63 10.86
C LEU A 231 -10.59 -0.76 10.30
N ASP A 232 -11.03 -1.81 10.99
CA ASP A 232 -10.82 -3.21 10.62
C ASP A 232 -11.59 -3.67 9.36
N VAL A 233 -12.56 -2.87 8.90
CA VAL A 233 -13.44 -3.23 7.77
C VAL A 233 -13.48 -2.17 6.68
N CYS A 234 -13.39 -0.89 7.02
CA CYS A 234 -13.72 0.20 6.09
C CYS A 234 -12.77 0.36 4.88
N PHE A 235 -11.61 -0.32 4.87
CA PHE A 235 -10.68 -0.36 3.75
C PHE A 235 -10.65 -1.71 3.03
N THR A 236 -11.42 -2.70 3.50
CA THR A 236 -11.37 -4.11 3.08
C THR A 236 -12.73 -4.69 2.68
N ASP A 237 -13.74 -3.84 2.47
CA ASP A 237 -15.11 -4.21 2.11
C ASP A 237 -15.48 -3.74 0.67
N PRO A 238 -15.09 -4.49 -0.37
CA PRO A 238 -15.48 -4.19 -1.75
C PRO A 238 -16.96 -4.47 -2.06
N GLU A 239 -17.65 -5.30 -1.25
CA GLU A 239 -19.07 -5.63 -1.47
C GLU A 239 -19.94 -4.41 -1.12
N PHE A 240 -19.72 -3.79 0.04
CA PHE A 240 -20.34 -2.52 0.40
C PHE A 240 -20.13 -1.47 -0.69
N ALA A 241 -18.90 -1.37 -1.21
CA ALA A 241 -18.56 -0.35 -2.18
C ALA A 241 -19.22 -0.57 -3.54
N ALA A 242 -19.35 -1.82 -3.98
CA ALA A 242 -20.07 -2.17 -5.19
C ALA A 242 -21.57 -1.83 -5.07
N GLU A 243 -22.22 -2.16 -3.95
CA GLU A 243 -23.62 -1.79 -3.69
C GLU A 243 -23.82 -0.28 -3.61
N THR A 244 -22.84 0.43 -3.03
CA THR A 244 -22.86 1.89 -2.94
C THR A 244 -22.72 2.51 -4.32
N ALA A 245 -21.74 2.09 -5.13
CA ALA A 245 -21.58 2.57 -6.50
C ALA A 245 -22.85 2.31 -7.33
N ASP A 246 -23.47 1.15 -7.18
CA ASP A 246 -24.76 0.83 -7.81
C ASP A 246 -25.88 1.81 -7.44
N THR A 247 -25.92 2.24 -6.18
CA THR A 247 -26.88 3.24 -5.69
C THR A 247 -26.58 4.61 -6.27
N LEU A 248 -25.32 5.05 -6.24
CA LEU A 248 -24.90 6.35 -6.79
C LEU A 248 -25.21 6.46 -8.30
N ILE A 249 -24.96 5.39 -9.05
CA ILE A 249 -25.27 5.31 -10.48
C ILE A 249 -26.79 5.35 -10.71
N ALA A 250 -27.58 4.69 -9.87
CA ALA A 250 -29.04 4.76 -9.93
C ALA A 250 -29.60 6.16 -9.59
N GLU A 251 -28.87 6.93 -8.78
CA GLU A 251 -29.14 8.35 -8.48
C GLU A 251 -28.63 9.31 -9.57
N GLY A 252 -27.91 8.79 -10.57
CA GLY A 252 -27.52 9.53 -11.78
C GLY A 252 -26.03 9.80 -11.91
N ALA A 253 -25.20 9.35 -10.96
CA ALA A 253 -23.76 9.55 -11.03
C ALA A 253 -23.16 8.89 -12.28
N ASP A 254 -22.42 9.66 -13.08
CA ASP A 254 -21.75 9.18 -14.30
C ASP A 254 -20.21 9.25 -14.26
N VAL A 255 -19.67 9.75 -13.15
CA VAL A 255 -18.26 9.61 -12.75
C VAL A 255 -18.20 9.18 -11.29
N ILE A 256 -17.47 8.10 -11.00
CA ILE A 256 -17.28 7.56 -9.64
C ILE A 256 -15.80 7.65 -9.22
N PHE A 257 -15.56 8.30 -8.08
CA PHE A 257 -14.27 8.35 -7.41
C PHE A 257 -14.21 7.32 -6.28
N GLY A 258 -13.14 6.56 -6.18
CA GLY A 258 -12.99 5.48 -5.18
C GLY A 258 -11.75 5.71 -4.32
N ALA A 259 -11.95 6.06 -3.05
CA ALA A 259 -10.86 6.43 -2.12
C ALA A 259 -10.97 5.66 -0.79
N GLY A 260 -10.44 4.44 -0.76
CA GLY A 260 -10.56 3.58 0.42
C GLY A 260 -9.97 2.19 0.26
N GLY A 261 -8.77 2.05 -0.32
CA GLY A 261 -8.13 0.75 -0.53
C GLY A 261 -9.02 -0.21 -1.33
N LEU A 262 -9.15 -1.46 -0.86
CA LEU A 262 -9.99 -2.48 -1.51
C LEU A 262 -11.48 -2.08 -1.56
N THR A 263 -11.98 -1.35 -0.55
CA THR A 263 -13.33 -0.77 -0.60
C THR A 263 -13.44 0.19 -1.79
N GLY A 264 -12.49 1.12 -1.97
CA GLY A 264 -12.45 1.99 -3.14
C GLY A 264 -12.45 1.22 -4.46
N ASN A 265 -11.59 0.20 -4.58
CA ASN A 265 -11.48 -0.65 -5.76
C ASN A 265 -12.81 -1.33 -6.12
N GLY A 266 -13.57 -1.80 -5.13
CA GLY A 266 -14.90 -2.40 -5.32
C GLY A 266 -15.88 -1.46 -6.03
N ALA A 267 -15.89 -0.17 -5.65
CA ALA A 267 -16.71 0.84 -6.31
C ALA A 267 -16.27 1.10 -7.75
N LEU A 268 -14.95 1.22 -8.00
CA LEU A 268 -14.40 1.47 -9.34
C LEU A 268 -14.75 0.32 -10.30
N ILE A 269 -14.55 -0.93 -9.86
CA ILE A 269 -14.86 -2.12 -10.67
C ILE A 269 -16.36 -2.18 -10.96
N ALA A 270 -17.22 -2.00 -9.95
CA ALA A 270 -18.67 -2.05 -10.12
C ALA A 270 -19.18 -0.98 -11.10
N ALA A 271 -18.68 0.25 -10.97
CA ALA A 271 -19.02 1.36 -11.86
C ALA A 271 -18.54 1.11 -13.29
N CYS A 272 -17.28 0.67 -13.47
CA CYS A 272 -16.75 0.39 -14.80
C CYS A 272 -17.51 -0.75 -15.52
N ASN A 273 -17.93 -1.78 -14.79
CA ASN A 273 -18.79 -2.85 -15.33
C ASN A 273 -20.14 -2.35 -15.86
N LYS A 274 -20.57 -1.16 -15.44
CA LYS A 274 -21.78 -0.47 -15.93
C LYS A 274 -21.49 0.59 -16.99
N GLY A 275 -20.23 0.73 -17.42
CA GLY A 275 -19.78 1.71 -18.40
C GLY A 275 -19.66 3.13 -17.85
N VAL A 276 -19.71 3.30 -16.53
CA VAL A 276 -19.55 4.59 -15.83
C VAL A 276 -18.06 4.91 -15.73
N LYS A 277 -17.70 6.19 -15.90
CA LYS A 277 -16.30 6.61 -15.79
C LYS A 277 -15.85 6.59 -14.34
N VAL A 278 -14.56 6.29 -14.14
CA VAL A 278 -14.02 6.17 -12.79
C VAL A 278 -12.74 6.95 -12.61
N ILE A 279 -12.43 7.33 -11.37
CA ILE A 279 -11.16 7.96 -11.00
C ILE A 279 -10.62 7.23 -9.76
N GLY A 280 -9.38 6.76 -9.83
CA GLY A 280 -8.71 6.02 -8.76
C GLY A 280 -7.93 6.90 -7.78
N VAL A 281 -7.23 6.29 -6.82
CA VAL A 281 -6.36 6.98 -5.85
C VAL A 281 -5.04 6.24 -5.59
N ASP A 282 -4.15 6.90 -4.82
CA ASP A 282 -2.88 6.43 -4.26
C ASP A 282 -1.80 6.14 -5.32
N VAL A 283 -2.12 5.31 -6.30
CA VAL A 283 -1.27 4.94 -7.42
C VAL A 283 -2.01 5.11 -8.74
N ASP A 284 -1.28 4.98 -9.83
CA ASP A 284 -1.88 4.91 -11.15
C ASP A 284 -2.64 3.57 -11.30
N GLN A 285 -3.93 3.59 -10.95
CA GLN A 285 -4.77 2.39 -10.93
C GLN A 285 -5.13 1.89 -12.32
N TYR A 286 -4.82 2.64 -13.39
CA TYR A 286 -4.80 2.06 -14.72
C TYR A 286 -3.79 0.90 -14.82
N LEU A 287 -2.65 0.99 -14.11
CA LEU A 287 -1.61 -0.01 -14.11
C LEU A 287 -1.85 -1.12 -13.08
N THR A 288 -2.49 -0.80 -11.95
CA THR A 288 -2.63 -1.74 -10.84
C THR A 288 -4.01 -2.41 -10.76
N LEU A 289 -5.05 -1.84 -11.39
CA LEU A 289 -6.43 -2.35 -11.38
C LEU A 289 -6.97 -2.58 -12.81
N PRO A 290 -6.51 -3.64 -13.50
CA PRO A 290 -6.80 -3.90 -14.92
C PRO A 290 -8.29 -3.91 -15.28
N GLU A 291 -9.15 -4.31 -14.35
CA GLU A 291 -10.60 -4.36 -14.49
C GLU A 291 -11.23 -3.00 -14.81
N THR A 292 -10.51 -1.90 -14.58
CA THR A 292 -11.02 -0.53 -14.75
C THR A 292 -10.43 0.20 -15.96
N GLN A 293 -9.48 -0.40 -16.70
CA GLN A 293 -8.73 0.26 -17.79
C GLN A 293 -9.60 0.85 -18.91
N ASP A 294 -10.80 0.30 -19.13
CA ASP A 294 -11.75 0.78 -20.14
C ASP A 294 -12.56 2.01 -19.68
N CYS A 295 -12.51 2.35 -18.39
CA CYS A 295 -13.36 3.38 -17.77
C CYS A 295 -12.60 4.41 -16.95
N ILE A 296 -11.36 4.12 -16.51
CA ILE A 296 -10.59 4.98 -15.62
C ILE A 296 -10.06 6.20 -16.38
N LEU A 297 -10.50 7.40 -15.97
CA LEU A 297 -10.07 8.65 -16.57
C LEU A 297 -8.65 9.01 -16.13
N SER A 298 -8.35 8.81 -14.84
CA SER A 298 -7.05 9.08 -14.19
C SER A 298 -7.11 8.50 -12.75
N SER A 299 -6.06 8.72 -11.96
CA SER A 299 -6.03 8.49 -10.52
C SER A 299 -5.46 9.70 -9.79
N ALA A 300 -6.01 10.05 -8.63
CA ALA A 300 -5.40 11.00 -7.70
C ALA A 300 -4.27 10.31 -6.92
N THR A 301 -3.05 10.38 -7.44
CA THR A 301 -1.91 9.61 -6.96
C THR A 301 -1.16 10.30 -5.84
N LYS A 302 -0.38 9.49 -5.11
CA LYS A 302 0.62 9.83 -4.11
C LYS A 302 1.97 9.25 -4.54
N GLY A 303 3.08 9.89 -4.21
CA GLY A 303 4.45 9.42 -4.47
C GLY A 303 4.90 8.18 -3.67
N LEU A 304 3.99 7.29 -3.25
CA LEU A 304 4.24 6.22 -2.26
C LEU A 304 5.49 5.37 -2.57
N THR A 305 5.54 4.75 -3.76
CA THR A 305 6.63 3.85 -4.12
C THR A 305 7.97 4.57 -4.21
N SER A 306 8.01 5.74 -4.84
CA SER A 306 9.25 6.50 -5.01
C SER A 306 9.76 7.06 -3.69
N ASP A 307 8.88 7.53 -2.82
CA ASP A 307 9.25 8.24 -1.61
C ASP A 307 9.63 7.27 -0.49
N VAL A 308 8.92 6.14 -0.36
CA VAL A 308 9.34 5.05 0.54
C VAL A 308 10.72 4.54 0.14
N LYS A 309 10.94 4.31 -1.17
CA LYS A 309 12.27 3.92 -1.67
C LYS A 309 13.32 4.98 -1.30
N ALA A 310 13.07 6.25 -1.60
CA ALA A 310 14.03 7.32 -1.36
C ALA A 310 14.39 7.46 0.12
N LEU A 311 13.42 7.35 1.02
CA LEU A 311 13.64 7.41 2.46
C LEU A 311 14.43 6.19 2.96
N ILE A 312 14.20 4.99 2.43
CA ILE A 312 15.02 3.81 2.76
C ILE A 312 16.47 4.05 2.34
N ILE A 313 16.71 4.55 1.13
CA ILE A 313 18.08 4.87 0.67
C ILE A 313 18.71 5.93 1.58
N ALA A 314 17.99 6.98 1.94
CA ALA A 314 18.47 8.04 2.83
C ALA A 314 18.85 7.54 4.24
N SER A 315 18.16 6.50 4.74
CA SER A 315 18.52 5.80 5.99
C SER A 315 19.87 5.08 5.91
N THR A 316 20.30 4.68 4.71
CA THR A 316 21.55 3.92 4.51
C THR A 316 22.77 4.80 4.25
N ASP A 317 22.58 5.98 3.66
CA ASP A 317 23.67 6.87 3.25
C ASP A 317 23.91 8.07 4.19
N GLY A 318 23.10 8.18 5.26
CA GLY A 318 23.23 9.21 6.29
C GLY A 318 22.57 10.55 5.92
N THR A 319 21.63 10.54 4.97
CA THR A 319 20.86 11.74 4.56
C THR A 319 19.40 11.72 5.03
N PHE A 320 19.02 10.78 5.90
CA PHE A 320 17.65 10.61 6.38
C PHE A 320 17.05 11.90 6.94
N PRO A 321 15.92 12.38 6.37
CA PRO A 321 15.22 13.55 6.88
C PRO A 321 14.21 13.12 7.95
N GLY A 322 14.61 13.17 9.22
CA GLY A 322 13.64 13.12 10.32
C GLY A 322 12.67 14.30 10.28
N GLY A 323 11.47 14.13 10.84
CA GLY A 323 10.39 15.11 10.77
C GLY A 323 9.40 14.84 9.64
N GLU A 324 8.66 15.87 9.22
CA GLU A 324 7.68 15.77 8.14
C GLU A 324 8.36 15.80 6.77
N VAL A 325 7.96 14.89 5.90
CA VAL A 325 8.43 14.77 4.51
C VAL A 325 7.23 14.79 3.59
N PHE A 326 7.20 15.74 2.67
CA PHE A 326 6.09 15.90 1.72
C PHE A 326 6.37 15.18 0.41
N GLY A 327 5.52 14.22 0.08
CA GLY A 327 5.51 13.56 -1.21
C GLY A 327 4.56 14.26 -2.21
N PRO A 328 4.77 14.07 -3.53
CA PRO A 328 3.88 14.64 -4.53
C PRO A 328 2.50 13.99 -4.48
N ALA A 329 1.48 14.81 -4.74
CA ALA A 329 0.10 14.38 -4.93
C ALA A 329 -0.46 15.01 -6.20
N VAL A 330 -0.72 14.21 -7.23
CA VAL A 330 -1.06 14.70 -8.58
C VAL A 330 -2.09 13.79 -9.28
N LEU A 331 -2.55 14.15 -10.47
CA LEU A 331 -3.27 13.22 -11.34
C LEU A 331 -2.31 12.32 -12.12
N ALA A 332 -2.67 11.04 -12.26
CA ALA A 332 -2.04 10.12 -13.19
C ALA A 332 -2.32 10.51 -14.66
N PRO A 333 -1.53 10.02 -15.63
CA PRO A 333 -1.84 10.16 -17.05
C PRO A 333 -3.26 9.67 -17.39
N PHE A 334 -3.83 10.18 -18.49
CA PHE A 334 -5.19 9.83 -18.90
C PHE A 334 -5.29 8.51 -19.69
N HIS A 335 -4.14 7.90 -20.04
CA HIS A 335 -4.04 6.60 -20.72
C HIS A 335 -4.98 6.46 -21.93
N ASN A 336 -5.92 5.51 -21.88
CA ASN A 336 -6.89 5.26 -22.94
C ASN A 336 -7.80 6.47 -23.23
N PHE A 337 -7.91 7.41 -22.29
CA PHE A 337 -8.69 8.64 -22.41
C PHE A 337 -7.86 9.85 -22.86
N GLU A 338 -6.56 9.70 -23.10
CA GLU A 338 -5.68 10.80 -23.54
C GLU A 338 -6.25 11.52 -24.77
N ASP A 339 -6.70 10.78 -25.78
CA ASP A 339 -7.29 11.37 -26.99
C ASP A 339 -8.81 11.64 -26.87
N VAL A 340 -9.43 11.24 -25.77
CA VAL A 340 -10.88 11.40 -25.52
C VAL A 340 -11.15 12.66 -24.70
N ILE A 341 -10.30 12.96 -23.72
CA ILE A 341 -10.43 14.16 -22.88
C ILE A 341 -10.12 15.39 -23.75
N PRO A 342 -11.05 16.35 -23.86
CA PRO A 342 -10.86 17.56 -24.64
C PRO A 342 -9.63 18.36 -24.18
N GLN A 343 -8.93 19.01 -25.13
CA GLN A 343 -7.72 19.77 -24.79
C GLN A 343 -8.01 20.93 -23.83
N ASP A 344 -9.18 21.57 -23.93
CA ASP A 344 -9.61 22.63 -23.03
C ASP A 344 -9.86 22.13 -21.60
N VAL A 345 -10.18 20.85 -21.40
CA VAL A 345 -10.24 20.22 -20.07
C VAL A 345 -8.82 20.07 -19.50
N LYS A 346 -7.87 19.59 -20.30
CA LYS A 346 -6.47 19.44 -19.87
C LYS A 346 -5.83 20.78 -19.53
N ASP A 347 -6.07 21.79 -20.37
CA ASP A 347 -5.57 23.15 -20.16
C ASP A 347 -6.15 23.76 -18.88
N GLN A 348 -7.45 23.57 -18.62
CA GLN A 348 -8.07 24.01 -17.36
C GLN A 348 -7.51 23.29 -16.14
N LEU A 349 -7.26 21.98 -16.21
CA LEU A 349 -6.63 21.23 -15.10
C LEU A 349 -5.22 21.74 -14.80
N ALA A 350 -4.43 22.07 -15.83
CA ALA A 350 -3.12 22.66 -15.65
C ALA A 350 -3.19 24.06 -15.02
N GLU A 351 -4.12 24.92 -15.46
CA GLU A 351 -4.34 26.24 -14.88
C GLU A 351 -4.79 26.15 -13.41
N ILE A 352 -5.68 25.21 -13.09
CA ILE A 352 -6.10 24.94 -11.71
C ILE A 352 -4.92 24.49 -10.84
N SER A 353 -4.06 23.62 -11.35
CA SER A 353 -2.84 23.22 -10.63
C SER A 353 -1.95 24.42 -10.32
N ASP A 354 -1.70 25.31 -11.29
CA ASP A 354 -0.92 26.54 -11.08
C ASP A 354 -1.58 27.48 -10.05
N MET A 355 -2.92 27.57 -10.03
CA MET A 355 -3.67 28.37 -9.06
C MET A 355 -3.63 27.77 -7.65
N ILE A 356 -3.62 26.44 -7.52
CA ILE A 356 -3.41 25.76 -6.23
C ILE A 356 -1.98 26.00 -5.73
N ASP A 357 -0.98 25.80 -6.60
CA ASP A 357 0.44 25.99 -6.25
C ASP A 357 0.76 27.43 -5.84
N SER A 358 0.07 28.42 -6.43
CA SER A 358 0.21 29.82 -6.08
C SER A 358 -0.63 30.25 -4.86
N GLY A 359 -1.50 29.38 -4.36
CA GLY A 359 -2.40 29.64 -3.22
C GLY A 359 -3.61 30.52 -3.55
N GLU A 360 -3.94 30.69 -4.84
CA GLU A 360 -5.18 31.36 -5.27
C GLU A 360 -6.41 30.48 -5.02
N ILE A 361 -6.24 29.16 -5.12
CA ILE A 361 -7.24 28.15 -4.76
C ILE A 361 -6.79 27.44 -3.47
N ASP A 362 -7.69 27.39 -2.49
CA ASP A 362 -7.56 26.51 -1.33
C ASP A 362 -8.31 25.20 -1.61
N PRO A 363 -7.62 24.10 -1.92
CA PRO A 363 -8.26 22.82 -2.22
C PRO A 363 -9.01 22.22 -1.02
N CYS A 364 -8.64 22.62 0.20
CA CYS A 364 -9.19 22.09 1.44
C CYS A 364 -10.23 23.05 2.09
N ALA A 365 -10.80 23.98 1.32
CA ALA A 365 -11.83 24.88 1.82
C ALA A 365 -13.03 24.11 2.40
N PRO A 366 -13.47 24.37 3.66
CA PRO A 366 -14.57 23.63 4.28
C PRO A 366 -15.92 23.99 3.64
N PHE A 367 -16.88 23.06 3.69
CA PHE A 367 -18.23 23.23 3.13
C PHE A 367 -19.32 22.70 4.10
N GLU A 368 -20.59 23.05 3.86
CA GLU A 368 -21.68 22.55 4.69
C GLU A 368 -21.80 21.02 4.59
N GLY A 369 -21.57 20.35 5.72
CA GLY A 369 -21.53 18.88 5.80
C GLY A 369 -20.14 18.27 5.67
N SER A 370 -19.08 19.07 5.42
CA SER A 370 -17.71 18.58 5.57
C SER A 370 -17.48 18.20 7.04
N ASN A 371 -16.74 17.13 7.29
CA ASN A 371 -16.43 16.70 8.64
C ASN A 371 -15.74 17.88 9.37
N GLU A 372 -16.29 18.42 10.46
CA GLU A 372 -15.72 19.63 11.10
C GLU A 372 -14.29 19.41 11.64
N GLY A 373 -13.85 18.15 11.70
CA GLY A 373 -12.49 17.72 11.97
C GLY A 373 -11.70 17.28 10.74
N THR A 374 -12.10 17.62 9.50
CA THR A 374 -11.22 17.48 8.33
C THR A 374 -9.93 18.19 8.68
N PHE A 375 -8.84 17.44 8.74
CA PHE A 375 -7.50 17.94 9.04
C PHE A 375 -6.95 18.73 7.83
N CYS A 376 -7.77 19.62 7.30
CA CYS A 376 -7.47 20.76 6.44
C CYS A 376 -6.76 21.85 7.25
N THR A 377 -5.85 21.46 8.14
CA THR A 377 -4.76 22.36 8.52
C THR A 377 -3.91 22.50 7.27
N PRO A 378 -3.67 23.72 6.76
CA PRO A 378 -2.67 23.92 5.73
C PRO A 378 -1.40 23.25 6.22
N VAL A 379 -0.94 22.21 5.52
CA VAL A 379 0.38 21.67 5.81
C VAL A 379 1.32 22.71 5.25
N THR A 380 1.72 23.65 6.12
CA THR A 380 2.61 24.73 5.74
C THR A 380 3.93 24.10 5.31
N PRO A 381 4.44 24.42 4.11
CA PRO A 381 5.68 23.85 3.61
C PRO A 381 6.90 24.22 4.46
#